data_AF-A0A382RG62-F1
#
_entry.id   AF-A0A382RG62-F1
#
_cell.length_a   1.000
_cell.length_b   1.000
_cell.length_c   1.000
_cell.angle_alpha   90.00
_cell.angle_beta   90.00
_cell.angle_gamma   90.00
#
_symmetry.space_group_name_H-M   'P 1'
#
loop_
_entity.id
_entity.type
_entity.pdbx_description
1 polymer ?
#
loop_
_entity_poly.entity_id
_entity_poly.type
_entity_poly.pdbx_seq_one_letter_code
_entity_poly.pdbx_strand_id
1 'polypeptide(L)'
;MTDLLPDFTPTPEKHPLIQSGPMASLYRKVVSCEACPRIVDFRTKVASQKRKQFKDWTYWGKPIPGYGDSNAELLLVGLAPAAHGG
;
A
#
# COMPACT_ATOMS: atom_id res chain seq x y z
N MET A 1 21.18 23.07 -9.29
CA MET A 1 21.63 21.69 -9.02
C MET A 1 20.50 20.99 -8.30
N THR A 2 19.46 20.60 -9.04
CA THR A 2 18.33 19.83 -8.51
C THR A 2 18.75 18.37 -8.55
N ASP A 3 18.89 17.76 -7.38
CA ASP A 3 19.31 16.38 -7.24
C ASP A 3 18.41 15.44 -8.05
N LEU A 4 19.00 14.74 -9.02
CA LEU A 4 18.38 13.64 -9.75
C LEU A 4 18.32 12.39 -8.86
N LEU A 5 17.67 12.49 -7.70
CA LEU A 5 17.39 11.30 -6.90
C LEU A 5 16.24 10.52 -7.57
N PRO A 6 16.33 9.17 -7.63
CA PRO A 6 15.26 8.37 -8.21
C PRO A 6 13.96 8.56 -7.45
N ASP A 7 12.84 8.69 -8.18
CA ASP A 7 11.51 8.77 -7.59
C ASP A 7 11.03 7.40 -7.08
N PHE A 8 11.27 7.16 -5.79
CA PHE A 8 10.82 5.97 -5.06
C PHE A 8 9.39 6.09 -4.53
N THR A 9 8.58 7.04 -5.02
CA THR A 9 7.17 7.14 -4.64
C THR A 9 6.45 5.82 -4.98
N PRO A 10 5.93 5.09 -3.99
CA PRO A 10 5.21 3.85 -4.24
C PRO A 10 3.84 4.20 -4.84
N THR A 11 3.62 3.80 -6.08
CA THR A 11 2.32 3.97 -6.76
C THR A 11 1.78 2.63 -7.25
N PRO A 12 0.46 2.47 -7.40
CA PRO A 12 -0.12 1.26 -7.96
C PRO A 12 0.46 0.88 -9.33
N GLU A 13 0.82 1.88 -10.14
CA GLU A 13 1.39 1.73 -11.49
C GLU A 13 2.80 1.13 -11.45
N LYS A 14 3.57 1.43 -10.40
CA LYS A 14 4.92 0.90 -10.20
C LYS A 14 4.96 -0.42 -9.42
N HIS A 15 3.82 -0.94 -8.94
CA HIS A 15 3.77 -2.13 -8.09
C HIS A 15 3.60 -3.43 -8.91
N PRO A 16 4.58 -4.37 -8.88
CA PRO A 16 4.62 -5.51 -9.81
C PRO A 16 3.40 -6.44 -9.67
N LEU A 17 2.96 -6.70 -8.42
CA LEU A 17 1.80 -7.57 -8.16
C LEU A 17 0.45 -6.93 -8.56
N ILE A 18 0.37 -5.59 -8.65
CA ILE A 18 -0.86 -4.90 -9.07
C ILE A 18 -0.94 -4.88 -10.60
N GLN A 19 0.19 -4.72 -11.27
CA GLN A 19 0.24 -4.65 -12.72
C GLN A 19 0.15 -6.03 -13.38
N SER A 20 0.78 -7.04 -12.78
CA SER A 20 0.97 -8.35 -13.40
C SER A 20 0.84 -9.50 -12.41
N GLY A 21 0.68 -10.72 -12.93
CA GLY A 21 0.55 -11.94 -12.14
C GLY A 21 -0.91 -12.38 -11.92
N PRO A 22 -1.11 -13.56 -11.33
CA PRO A 22 -2.42 -14.22 -11.27
C PRO A 22 -3.47 -13.42 -10.49
N MET A 23 -3.04 -12.66 -9.47
CA MET A 23 -3.95 -11.89 -8.59
C MET A 23 -4.10 -10.42 -9.01
N ALA A 24 -3.50 -9.98 -10.11
CA ALA A 24 -3.42 -8.56 -10.48
C ALA A 24 -4.80 -7.89 -10.61
N SER A 25 -5.79 -8.59 -11.18
CA SER A 25 -7.16 -8.09 -11.32
C SER A 25 -7.83 -7.83 -9.95
N LEU A 26 -7.63 -8.74 -8.99
CA LEU A 26 -8.12 -8.56 -7.63
C LEU A 26 -7.40 -7.40 -6.94
N TYR A 27 -6.07 -7.35 -7.04
CA TYR A 27 -5.30 -6.30 -6.38
C TYR A 27 -5.63 -4.91 -6.91
N ARG A 28 -5.87 -4.73 -8.21
CA ARG A 28 -6.38 -3.47 -8.77
C ARG A 28 -7.70 -3.03 -8.13
N LYS A 29 -8.65 -3.95 -7.95
CA LYS A 29 -9.93 -3.68 -7.26
C LYS A 29 -9.73 -3.35 -5.78
N VAL A 30 -8.83 -4.06 -5.11
CA VAL A 30 -8.50 -3.84 -3.69
C VAL A 30 -7.90 -2.45 -3.50
N VAL A 31 -6.89 -2.06 -4.29
CA VAL A 31 -6.21 -0.76 -4.10
C VAL A 31 -7.06 0.45 -4.46
N SER A 32 -8.10 0.28 -5.28
CA SER A 32 -9.10 1.32 -5.56
C SER A 32 -10.27 1.31 -4.57
N CYS A 33 -10.26 0.45 -3.55
CA CYS A 33 -11.40 0.30 -2.64
C CYS A 33 -11.51 1.46 -1.64
N GLU A 34 -12.72 2.02 -1.59
CA GLU A 34 -13.10 3.13 -0.69
C GLU A 34 -14.41 2.85 0.06
N ALA A 35 -14.86 1.58 0.08
CA ALA A 35 -16.14 1.18 0.65
C ALA A 35 -16.30 1.44 2.17
N CYS A 36 -15.21 1.72 2.89
CA CYS A 36 -15.21 1.95 4.32
C CYS A 36 -14.77 3.39 4.64
N PRO A 37 -15.69 4.37 4.71
CA PRO A 37 -15.36 5.80 4.89
C PRO A 37 -14.43 6.05 6.07
N ARG A 38 -14.74 5.46 7.24
CA ARG A 38 -13.92 5.56 8.46
C ARG A 38 -12.46 5.14 8.23
N ILE A 39 -12.22 4.10 7.43
CA ILE A 39 -10.86 3.60 7.16
C ILE A 39 -10.15 4.47 6.12
N VAL A 40 -10.87 4.94 5.11
CA VAL A 40 -10.36 5.91 4.12
C VAL A 40 -9.90 7.18 4.82
N ASP A 41 -10.72 7.74 5.70
CA ASP A 41 -10.39 8.93 6.48
C ASP A 41 -9.15 8.70 7.35
N PHE A 42 -9.13 7.57 8.07
CA PHE A 42 -8.01 7.22 8.95
C PHE A 42 -6.69 7.08 8.17
N ARG A 43 -6.66 6.25 7.10
CA ARG A 43 -5.41 6.01 6.34
C ARG A 43 -4.91 7.28 5.64
N THR A 44 -5.82 8.13 5.16
CA THR A 44 -5.48 9.39 4.48
C THR A 44 -4.92 10.41 5.46
N LYS A 45 -5.52 10.52 6.65
CA LYS A 45 -4.99 11.35 7.74
C LYS A 45 -3.60 10.89 8.18
N VAL A 46 -3.41 9.59 8.36
CA VAL A 46 -2.12 9.04 8.79
C VAL A 46 -1.04 9.24 7.71
N ALA A 47 -1.36 9.02 6.43
CA ALA A 47 -0.42 9.22 5.33
C ALA A 47 -0.02 10.69 5.13
N SER A 48 -0.92 11.64 5.41
CA SER A 48 -0.62 13.07 5.31
C SER A 48 0.13 13.61 6.53
N GLN A 49 -0.31 13.27 7.74
CA GLN A 49 0.26 13.80 8.98
C GLN A 49 1.57 13.12 9.35
N LYS A 50 1.62 11.77 9.22
CA LYS A 50 2.73 10.89 9.60
C LYS A 50 3.18 11.05 11.06
N ARG A 51 3.93 10.07 11.57
CA ARG A 51 4.57 10.22 12.89
C ARG A 51 5.92 10.92 12.73
N LYS A 52 6.36 11.63 13.78
CA LYS A 52 7.63 12.40 13.78
C LYS A 52 8.82 11.63 13.23
N GLN A 53 8.96 10.34 13.59
CA GLN A 53 10.05 9.48 13.13
C GLN A 53 10.08 9.26 11.60
N PHE A 54 8.93 9.37 10.93
CA PHE A 54 8.77 9.07 9.50
C PHE A 54 8.19 10.26 8.71
N LYS A 55 8.34 11.50 9.21
CA LYS A 55 7.70 12.67 8.59
C LYS A 55 8.12 12.86 7.12
N ASP A 56 9.38 12.56 6.83
CA ASP A 56 9.99 12.77 5.52
C ASP A 56 9.82 11.55 4.59
N TRP A 57 9.14 10.49 5.05
CA TRP A 57 8.91 9.28 4.25
C TRP A 57 7.68 9.42 3.38
N THR A 58 7.70 8.80 2.20
CA THR A 58 6.50 8.67 1.37
C THR A 58 5.68 7.46 1.82
N TYR A 59 4.42 7.69 2.19
CA TYR A 59 3.51 6.63 2.66
C TYR A 59 2.69 6.08 1.49
N TRP A 60 2.37 4.79 1.55
CA TRP A 60 1.46 4.15 0.60
C TRP A 60 0.04 4.71 0.67
N GLY A 61 -0.53 4.83 1.87
CA GLY A 61 -1.83 5.49 2.11
C GLY A 61 -3.05 4.84 1.44
N LYS A 62 -2.91 3.64 0.87
CA LYS A 62 -3.95 2.91 0.11
C LYS A 62 -4.16 1.51 0.74
N PRO A 63 -5.21 0.76 0.34
CA PRO A 63 -5.35 -0.66 0.70
C PRO A 63 -4.10 -1.44 0.33
N ILE A 64 -3.76 -2.48 1.11
CA ILE A 64 -2.54 -3.24 0.92
C ILE A 64 -2.88 -4.57 0.23
N PRO A 65 -2.30 -4.87 -0.95
CA PRO A 65 -2.38 -6.20 -1.56
C PRO A 65 -1.81 -7.28 -0.64
N GLY A 66 -2.27 -8.53 -0.82
CA GLY A 66 -1.57 -9.66 -0.23
C GLY A 66 -0.14 -9.78 -0.76
N TYR A 67 0.72 -10.46 0.01
CA TYR A 67 2.10 -10.76 -0.37
C TYR A 67 2.38 -12.25 -0.20
N GLY A 68 3.15 -12.82 -1.12
CA GLY A 68 3.56 -14.22 -1.09
C GLY A 68 3.42 -14.91 -2.44
N ASP A 69 3.66 -16.21 -2.45
CA ASP A 69 3.43 -17.06 -3.61
C ASP A 69 1.93 -17.34 -3.77
N SER A 70 1.40 -17.13 -4.98
CA SER A 70 0.00 -17.45 -5.31
C SER A 70 -0.31 -18.95 -5.23
N ASN A 71 0.73 -19.80 -5.27
CA ASN A 71 0.63 -21.26 -5.13
C ASN A 71 1.03 -21.75 -3.73
N ALA A 72 1.16 -20.85 -2.75
CA ALA A 72 1.50 -21.25 -1.38
C ALA A 72 0.43 -22.18 -0.78
N GLU A 73 0.88 -23.20 -0.06
CA GLU A 73 0.01 -24.15 0.65
C GLU A 73 -0.46 -23.65 2.02
N LEU A 74 0.15 -22.57 2.53
CA LEU A 74 -0.16 -21.96 3.82
C LEU A 74 -0.47 -20.47 3.66
N LEU A 75 -1.61 -20.05 4.22
CA LEU A 75 -2.01 -18.65 4.28
C LEU A 75 -1.95 -18.14 5.73
N LEU A 76 -1.19 -17.06 5.95
CA LEU A 76 -1.20 -16.32 7.22
C LEU A 76 -2.11 -15.10 7.09
N VAL A 77 -3.12 -15.02 7.95
CA VAL A 77 -4.10 -13.90 7.95
C VAL A 77 -3.90 -13.07 9.21
N GLY A 78 -3.43 -11.84 9.02
CA GLY A 78 -3.36 -10.84 10.09
C GLY A 78 -4.69 -10.12 10.32
N LEU A 79 -4.77 -9.31 11.38
CA LEU A 79 -5.97 -8.55 11.72
C LEU A 79 -6.20 -7.36 10.76
N ALA A 80 -5.20 -6.49 10.63
CA ALA A 80 -5.25 -5.27 9.83
C ALA A 80 -3.84 -4.67 9.64
N PRO A 81 -3.64 -3.82 8.61
CA PRO A 81 -2.41 -3.03 8.46
C PRO A 81 -2.12 -2.11 9.65
N ALA A 82 -0.85 -1.94 9.97
CA ALA A 82 -0.41 -0.93 10.92
C ALA A 82 -0.48 0.48 10.32
N ALA A 83 -0.74 1.49 11.15
CA ALA A 83 -0.79 2.90 10.71
C ALA A 83 0.53 3.39 10.07
N HIS A 84 1.67 2.88 10.53
CA HIS A 84 3.00 3.35 10.12
C HIS A 84 3.90 2.19 9.65
N GLY A 85 3.31 1.22 8.94
CA GLY A 85 4.00 0.05 8.43
C GLY A 85 3.32 -0.52 7.18
N GLY A 86 3.49 -1.83 7.00
CA GLY A 86 2.64 -2.67 6.15
C GLY A 86 1.69 -3.47 7.02
#